data_AF-A0A0E0C9G9-F1
#
_entry.id   AF-A0A0E0C9G9-F1
#
_cell.length_a   1.000
_cell.length_b   1.000
_cell.length_c   1.000
_cell.angle_alpha   90.00
_cell.angle_beta   90.00
_cell.angle_gamma   90.00
#
_symmetry.space_group_name_H-M   'P 1'
#
loop_
_entity.id
_entity.type
_entity.pdbx_description
1 polymer ?
#
loop_
_entity_poly.entity_id
_entity_poly.type
_entity_poly.pdbx_seq_one_letter_code
_entity_poly.pdbx_strand_id
1 'polypeptide(L)'
;MKRPICEVIKTLPERPHPFPYSHPPPPPPPPRLLHFKVNLPFSSPRSPFLCVLIDSSVRKQFVRTELCRFSGQKIYPGKGIRFIRADSQVFLFANSKCKRYFHNRLKPAKLTWTAMYRKQHKKDIHAEAVKKRRRTTKKPYSRSIVGATLEVIQKKRSEKPEVRDAAREAALREIKERIKKTKDEKKAKKAEVAKSQKTQSKGGAAQRGAKGPKIGGGGGKR
;
A
#
# COMPACT_ATOMS: atom_id res chain seq x y z
N MET A 1 -18.20 68.31 38.99
CA MET A 1 -16.78 67.98 38.72
C MET A 1 -16.55 66.50 39.03
N LYS A 2 -16.34 65.69 37.98
CA LYS A 2 -16.19 64.22 38.06
C LYS A 2 -14.74 63.88 38.39
N ARG A 3 -14.48 63.09 39.44
CA ARG A 3 -13.17 62.44 39.65
C ARG A 3 -13.32 60.95 39.31
N PRO A 4 -12.48 60.38 38.43
CA PRO A 4 -12.63 59.00 37.97
C PRO A 4 -12.13 57.98 39.00
N ILE A 5 -12.98 56.99 39.30
CA ILE A 5 -12.73 55.83 40.17
C ILE A 5 -11.89 54.79 39.41
N CYS A 6 -10.68 55.16 39.00
CA CYS A 6 -9.79 54.24 38.25
C CYS A 6 -8.41 54.04 38.89
N GLU A 7 -8.16 54.59 40.08
CA GLU A 7 -6.83 54.53 40.72
C GLU A 7 -6.79 53.75 42.04
N VAL A 8 -7.53 52.64 42.13
CA VAL A 8 -7.38 51.69 43.26
C VAL A 8 -7.35 50.24 42.74
N ILE A 9 -6.59 49.98 41.67
CA ILE A 9 -6.30 48.61 41.19
C ILE A 9 -4.81 48.50 40.78
N LYS A 10 -3.91 49.00 41.61
CA LYS A 10 -2.47 48.73 41.48
C LYS A 10 -1.82 48.64 42.86
N THR A 11 -2.06 47.54 43.56
CA THR A 11 -1.15 46.91 44.54
C THR A 11 -1.88 45.75 45.21
N LEU A 12 -1.91 44.60 44.56
CA LEU A 12 -2.09 43.32 45.25
C LEU A 12 -0.82 42.49 45.00
N PRO A 13 -0.11 42.03 46.04
CA PRO A 13 1.08 41.22 45.87
C PRO A 13 0.70 39.85 45.30
N GLU A 14 1.41 39.42 44.26
CA GLU A 14 1.24 38.09 43.67
C GLU A 14 1.52 37.00 44.71
N ARG A 15 0.57 36.07 44.88
CA ARG A 15 0.79 34.88 45.70
C ARG A 15 1.76 33.94 44.98
N PRO A 16 2.83 33.46 45.63
CA PRO A 16 3.71 32.47 45.02
C PRO A 16 2.96 31.15 44.78
N HIS A 17 3.07 30.64 43.54
CA HIS A 17 2.55 29.35 43.13
C HIS A 17 3.09 28.22 44.03
N PRO A 18 2.23 27.36 44.62
CA PRO A 18 2.72 26.23 45.37
C PRO A 18 2.98 25.06 44.42
N PHE A 19 4.24 24.61 44.43
CA PHE A 19 4.78 23.33 43.97
C PHE A 19 5.19 23.19 42.48
N PRO A 20 6.49 22.94 42.20
CA PRO A 20 6.92 22.46 40.90
C PRO A 20 6.37 21.05 40.67
N TYR A 21 5.76 20.84 39.51
CA TYR A 21 5.32 19.53 39.03
C TYR A 21 6.51 18.56 39.02
N SER A 22 6.60 17.69 40.01
CA SER A 22 7.47 16.52 39.97
C SER A 22 6.92 15.55 38.93
N HIS A 23 7.66 15.41 37.83
CA HIS A 23 7.37 14.43 36.79
C HIS A 23 7.30 13.02 37.40
N PRO A 24 6.30 12.19 37.07
CA PRO A 24 6.26 10.81 37.53
C PRO A 24 7.46 10.03 36.95
N PRO A 25 8.11 9.16 37.74
CA PRO A 25 9.27 8.41 37.26
C PRO A 25 8.87 7.43 36.14
N PRO A 26 9.78 7.17 35.18
CA PRO A 26 9.53 6.22 34.10
C PRO A 26 9.32 4.79 34.65
N PRO A 27 8.50 3.97 33.98
CA PRO A 27 8.30 2.58 34.40
C PRO A 27 9.60 1.77 34.28
N PRO A 28 9.82 0.78 35.15
CA PRO A 28 11.02 -0.05 35.11
C PRO A 28 11.09 -0.86 33.81
N PRO A 29 12.30 -1.13 33.29
CA PRO A 29 12.48 -1.96 32.09
C PRO A 29 12.04 -3.41 32.37
N PRO A 30 11.51 -4.12 31.37
CA PRO A 30 11.17 -5.52 31.51
C PRO A 30 12.42 -6.35 31.83
N PRO A 31 12.31 -7.44 32.62
CA PRO A 31 13.44 -8.29 32.92
C PRO A 31 14.01 -8.86 31.61
N ARG A 32 15.32 -8.69 31.43
CA ARG A 32 16.07 -9.35 30.35
C ARG A 32 15.89 -10.85 30.52
N LEU A 33 15.10 -11.46 29.64
CA LEU A 33 15.13 -12.91 29.46
C LEU A 33 16.56 -13.25 29.04
N LEU A 34 17.31 -13.85 29.95
CA LEU A 34 18.55 -14.54 29.60
C LEU A 34 18.19 -15.61 28.57
N HIS A 35 18.68 -15.43 27.36
CA HIS A 35 18.62 -16.43 26.32
C HIS A 35 19.43 -17.64 26.78
N PHE A 36 18.77 -18.59 27.42
CA PHE A 36 19.28 -19.95 27.53
C PHE A 36 19.22 -20.55 26.14
N LYS A 37 20.37 -20.51 25.45
CA LYS A 37 20.60 -21.14 24.16
C LYS A 37 20.70 -22.64 24.38
N VAL A 38 19.57 -23.32 24.55
CA VAL A 38 19.54 -24.79 24.56
C VAL A 38 19.68 -25.23 23.12
N ASN A 39 20.90 -25.66 22.78
CA ASN A 39 21.26 -26.25 21.51
C ASN A 39 20.82 -27.71 21.54
N LEU A 40 19.79 -28.08 20.76
CA LEU A 40 19.43 -29.48 20.50
C LEU A 40 19.05 -29.66 19.02
N PRO A 41 19.46 -30.77 18.40
CA PRO A 41 19.73 -30.85 16.97
C PRO A 41 18.52 -31.18 16.11
N PHE A 42 18.66 -30.71 14.87
CA PHE A 42 17.95 -31.04 13.66
C PHE A 42 17.63 -32.53 13.48
N SER A 43 16.34 -32.88 13.42
CA SER A 43 15.84 -34.08 12.73
C SER A 43 14.37 -33.86 12.33
N SER A 44 14.16 -33.73 11.02
CA SER A 44 12.87 -33.83 10.32
C SER A 44 12.80 -35.24 9.70
N PRO A 45 11.73 -35.71 9.02
CA PRO A 45 10.31 -35.29 8.95
C PRO A 45 9.35 -36.51 9.12
N ARG A 46 8.10 -36.35 9.59
CA ARG A 46 7.03 -37.34 9.28
C ARG A 46 5.60 -36.84 9.55
N SER A 47 4.75 -37.12 8.56
CA SER A 47 3.29 -37.21 8.53
C SER A 47 2.44 -35.93 8.70
N PRO A 48 1.66 -35.55 7.66
CA PRO A 48 0.56 -34.60 7.74
C PRO A 48 -0.73 -35.36 8.10
N PHE A 49 -0.93 -35.69 9.36
CA PHE A 49 -2.21 -36.24 9.81
C PHE A 49 -2.72 -35.47 11.02
N LEU A 50 -3.91 -34.89 10.83
CA LEU A 50 -4.75 -34.25 11.84
C LEU A 50 -4.10 -33.05 12.56
N CYS A 51 -3.95 -31.93 11.83
CA CYS A 51 -4.22 -30.66 12.48
C CYS A 51 -5.73 -30.61 12.70
N VAL A 52 -6.15 -31.07 13.88
CA VAL A 52 -7.49 -30.91 14.40
C VAL A 52 -7.82 -29.42 14.27
N LEU A 53 -8.73 -29.10 13.35
CA LEU A 53 -9.54 -27.90 13.43
C LEU A 53 -10.28 -28.00 14.76
N ILE A 54 -9.64 -27.52 15.83
CA ILE A 54 -10.35 -27.01 16.99
C ILE A 54 -10.94 -25.68 16.52
N ASP A 55 -11.89 -25.77 15.58
CA ASP A 55 -12.92 -24.75 15.43
C ASP A 55 -13.67 -24.81 16.74
N SER A 56 -13.17 -24.04 17.70
CA SER A 56 -13.88 -23.69 18.92
C SER A 56 -15.10 -22.91 18.45
N SER A 57 -16.11 -23.64 17.99
CA SER A 57 -17.46 -23.18 17.79
C SER A 57 -17.96 -22.78 19.17
N VAL A 58 -17.58 -21.57 19.58
CA VAL A 58 -18.13 -20.89 20.73
C VAL A 58 -19.59 -20.76 20.38
N ARG A 59 -20.42 -21.64 20.95
CA ARG A 59 -21.88 -21.52 20.95
C ARG A 59 -22.20 -20.14 21.50
N LYS A 60 -22.34 -19.19 20.59
CA LYS A 60 -22.64 -17.81 20.89
C LYS A 60 -24.12 -17.80 21.23
N GLN A 61 -24.43 -18.08 22.49
CA GLN A 61 -25.78 -17.82 23.01
C GLN A 61 -26.12 -16.38 22.66
N PHE A 62 -27.18 -16.21 21.88
CA PHE A 62 -27.68 -14.93 21.41
C PHE A 62 -28.41 -14.23 22.56
N VAL A 63 -27.67 -13.87 23.60
CA VAL A 63 -28.17 -13.03 24.68
C VAL A 63 -27.84 -11.59 24.32
N ARG A 64 -28.87 -10.73 24.28
CA ARG A 64 -28.70 -9.31 23.97
C ARG A 64 -27.73 -8.70 24.97
N THR A 65 -26.54 -8.37 24.46
CA THR A 65 -25.43 -7.83 25.24
C THR A 65 -25.34 -6.35 24.95
N GLU A 66 -25.50 -5.53 25.98
CA GLU A 66 -25.37 -4.08 25.86
C GLU A 66 -23.90 -3.67 26.05
N LEU A 67 -23.52 -2.47 25.62
CA LEU A 67 -22.16 -1.96 25.79
C LEU A 67 -22.10 -0.86 26.84
N CYS A 68 -21.09 -0.92 27.69
CA CYS A 68 -20.78 0.15 28.63
C CYS A 68 -20.40 1.42 27.86
N ARG A 69 -21.09 2.53 28.12
CA ARG A 69 -20.84 3.81 27.42
C ARG A 69 -19.45 4.38 27.71
N PHE A 70 -18.90 4.09 28.89
CA PHE A 70 -17.60 4.62 29.34
C PHE A 70 -16.42 3.74 28.93
N SER A 71 -16.45 2.46 29.31
CA SER A 71 -15.33 1.54 29.08
C SER A 71 -15.39 0.82 27.73
N GLY A 72 -16.56 0.70 27.12
CA GLY A 72 -16.79 -0.10 25.91
C GLY A 72 -16.85 -1.61 26.17
N GLN A 73 -16.90 -2.05 27.43
CA GLN A 73 -17.03 -3.46 27.79
C GLN A 73 -18.45 -3.98 27.58
N LYS A 74 -18.56 -5.27 27.26
CA LYS A 74 -19.83 -6.00 27.12
C LYS A 74 -20.50 -6.17 28.49
N ILE A 75 -21.78 -5.82 28.56
CA ILE A 75 -22.66 -5.95 29.73
C ILE A 75 -23.69 -7.01 29.40
N TYR A 76 -23.64 -8.12 30.13
CA TYR A 76 -24.63 -9.19 30.08
C TYR A 76 -25.85 -8.80 30.93
N PRO A 77 -27.04 -9.35 30.64
CA PRO A 77 -28.23 -9.08 31.45
C PRO A 77 -28.00 -9.43 32.92
N GLY A 78 -28.63 -8.67 33.82
CA GLY A 78 -28.44 -8.80 35.27
C GLY A 78 -27.12 -8.22 35.80
N LYS A 79 -26.30 -7.58 34.95
CA LYS A 79 -25.08 -6.88 35.35
C LYS A 79 -25.13 -5.39 34.99
N GLY A 80 -24.29 -4.62 35.68
CA GLY A 80 -24.13 -3.19 35.45
C GLY A 80 -25.17 -2.32 36.13
N ILE A 81 -25.08 -1.02 35.85
CA ILE A 81 -25.92 0.03 36.43
C ILE A 81 -26.43 0.90 35.28
N ARG A 82 -27.74 1.15 35.26
CA ARG A 82 -28.38 2.10 34.35
C ARG A 82 -28.53 3.45 35.05
N PHE A 83 -27.95 4.48 34.46
CA PHE A 83 -28.05 5.86 34.93
C PHE A 83 -28.83 6.67 33.89
N ILE A 84 -29.87 7.36 34.32
CA ILE A 84 -30.68 8.24 33.47
C ILE A 84 -30.34 9.67 33.87
N ARG A 85 -29.86 10.46 32.91
CA ARG A 85 -29.59 11.89 33.11
C ARG A 85 -30.88 12.69 32.86
N ALA A 86 -30.96 13.90 33.42
CA ALA A 86 -32.14 14.78 33.33
C ALA A 86 -32.58 15.08 31.89
N ASP A 87 -31.68 15.01 30.92
CA ASP A 87 -31.94 15.15 29.49
C ASP A 87 -32.47 13.87 28.82
N SER A 88 -33.00 12.92 29.61
CA SER A 88 -33.48 11.59 29.20
C SER A 88 -32.43 10.64 28.62
N GLN A 89 -31.14 11.02 28.62
CA GLN A 89 -30.09 10.14 28.13
C GLN A 89 -29.82 8.98 29.09
N VAL A 90 -29.91 7.77 28.54
CA VAL A 90 -29.64 6.53 29.28
C VAL A 90 -28.18 6.11 29.09
N PHE A 91 -27.46 6.03 30.20
CA PHE A 91 -26.09 5.57 30.29
C PHE A 91 -26.03 4.21 30.96
N LEU A 92 -25.39 3.24 30.28
CA LEU A 92 -25.13 1.92 30.83
C LEU A 92 -23.67 1.83 31.27
N PHE A 93 -23.46 1.44 32.52
CA PHE A 93 -22.13 1.25 33.11
C PHE A 93 -21.93 -0.20 33.53
N ALA A 94 -20.78 -0.79 33.20
CA ALA A 94 -20.47 -2.16 33.62
C ALA A 94 -20.24 -2.26 35.14
N ASN A 95 -19.47 -1.31 35.71
CA ASN A 95 -19.04 -1.32 37.11
C ASN A 95 -19.26 0.07 37.76
N SER A 96 -19.33 0.11 39.09
CA SER A 96 -19.36 1.35 39.89
C SER A 96 -18.17 2.27 39.60
N LYS A 97 -16.99 1.70 39.29
CA LYS A 97 -15.80 2.44 38.82
C LYS A 97 -16.10 3.32 37.59
N CYS A 98 -16.84 2.79 36.62
CA CYS A 98 -17.20 3.54 35.41
C CYS A 98 -18.18 4.67 35.72
N LYS A 99 -19.17 4.40 36.59
CA LYS A 99 -20.14 5.39 37.07
C LYS A 99 -19.44 6.54 37.80
N ARG A 100 -18.50 6.24 38.70
CA ARG A 100 -17.74 7.25 39.45
C ARG A 100 -16.94 8.17 38.52
N TYR A 101 -16.20 7.61 37.57
CA TYR A 101 -15.43 8.42 36.62
C TYR A 101 -16.31 9.29 35.71
N PHE A 102 -17.51 8.81 35.37
CA PHE A 102 -18.48 9.60 34.63
C PHE A 102 -18.96 10.82 35.43
N HIS A 103 -19.30 10.66 36.71
CA HIS A 103 -19.68 11.79 37.58
C HIS A 103 -18.52 12.76 37.81
N ASN A 104 -17.29 12.26 37.88
CA ASN A 104 -16.08 13.09 37.95
C ASN A 104 -15.73 13.78 36.62
N ARG A 105 -16.57 13.63 35.59
CA ARG A 105 -16.41 14.23 34.25
C ARG A 105 -15.08 13.87 33.57
N LEU A 106 -14.52 12.70 33.88
CA LEU A 106 -13.31 12.21 33.23
C LEU A 106 -13.62 11.75 31.82
N LYS A 107 -12.77 12.13 30.87
CA LYS A 107 -12.92 11.72 29.47
C LYS A 107 -12.33 10.30 29.29
N PRO A 108 -13.08 9.33 28.76
CA PRO A 108 -12.57 7.97 28.57
C PRO A 108 -11.36 7.93 27.62
N ALA A 109 -11.27 8.87 26.68
CA ALA A 109 -10.13 9.08 25.80
C ALA A 109 -8.77 9.29 26.52
N LYS A 110 -8.79 9.73 27.79
CA LYS A 110 -7.56 9.92 28.60
C LYS A 110 -7.18 8.70 29.44
N LEU A 111 -8.07 7.70 29.55
CA LEU A 111 -7.88 6.54 30.41
C LEU A 111 -7.42 5.32 29.60
N THR A 112 -6.19 4.88 29.85
CA THR A 112 -5.44 3.88 29.07
C THR A 112 -6.17 2.55 28.85
N TRP A 113 -6.95 2.11 29.85
CA TRP A 113 -7.63 0.81 29.86
C TRP A 113 -8.97 0.80 29.10
N THR A 114 -9.50 1.96 28.70
CA THR A 114 -10.80 2.05 28.01
C THR A 114 -10.68 1.70 26.53
N ALA A 115 -11.77 1.22 25.93
CA ALA A 115 -11.82 0.95 24.49
C ALA A 115 -11.59 2.23 23.65
N MET A 116 -12.08 3.38 24.10
CA MET A 116 -11.89 4.65 23.39
C MET A 116 -10.41 5.05 23.30
N TYR A 117 -9.68 4.94 24.41
CA TYR A 117 -8.24 5.23 24.42
C TYR A 117 -7.49 4.32 23.46
N ARG A 118 -7.77 3.01 23.49
CA ARG A 118 -7.11 2.03 22.62
C ARG A 118 -7.34 2.31 21.14
N LYS A 119 -8.56 2.72 20.78
CA LYS A 119 -8.91 3.12 19.41
C LYS A 119 -8.14 4.35 18.93
N GLN A 120 -8.03 5.39 19.77
CA GLN A 120 -7.28 6.61 19.42
C GLN A 120 -5.77 6.35 19.30
N HIS A 121 -5.23 5.53 20.20
CA HIS A 121 -3.80 5.18 20.23
C HIS A 121 -3.45 3.97 19.36
N LYS A 122 -4.37 3.51 18.50
CA LYS A 122 -4.17 2.41 17.53
C LYS A 122 -3.67 1.11 18.19
N LYS A 123 -4.08 0.85 19.43
CA LYS A 123 -3.74 -0.39 20.17
C LYS A 123 -4.66 -1.57 19.81
N ASP A 124 -5.62 -1.36 18.92
CA ASP A 124 -6.55 -2.39 18.47
C ASP A 124 -6.08 -3.01 17.15
N ILE A 125 -5.66 -4.28 17.21
CA ILE A 125 -5.12 -5.06 16.09
C ILE A 125 -6.08 -5.08 14.88
N HIS A 126 -7.38 -5.11 15.14
CA HIS A 126 -8.41 -5.17 14.09
C HIS A 126 -8.45 -3.92 13.19
N ALA A 127 -8.05 -2.75 13.69
CA ALA A 127 -8.02 -1.52 12.89
C ALA A 127 -6.93 -1.57 11.81
N GLU A 128 -5.82 -2.26 12.07
CA GLU A 128 -4.73 -2.44 11.11
C GLU A 128 -5.05 -3.51 10.07
N ALA A 129 -5.73 -4.59 10.48
CA ALA A 129 -6.14 -5.66 9.58
C ALA A 129 -7.07 -5.18 8.45
N VAL A 130 -8.01 -4.28 8.75
CA VAL A 130 -8.92 -3.71 7.74
C VAL A 130 -8.17 -2.87 6.70
N LYS A 131 -7.13 -2.12 7.12
CA LYS A 131 -6.30 -1.35 6.17
C LYS A 131 -5.56 -2.25 5.19
N LYS A 132 -5.04 -3.39 5.66
CA LYS A 132 -4.35 -4.37 4.80
C LYS A 132 -5.31 -5.00 3.78
N ARG A 133 -6.56 -5.27 4.17
CA ARG A 133 -7.56 -5.91 3.27
C ARG A 133 -8.09 -4.98 2.17
N ARG A 134 -8.04 -3.66 2.36
CA ARG A 134 -8.62 -2.68 1.43
C ARG A 134 -7.78 -2.47 0.14
N ARG A 135 -6.65 -3.15 -0.03
CA ARG A 135 -5.70 -2.93 -1.13
C ARG A 135 -5.88 -3.80 -2.39
N THR A 136 -6.95 -4.59 -2.47
CA THR A 136 -7.25 -5.37 -3.67
C THR A 136 -8.24 -4.61 -4.55
N THR A 137 -7.73 -3.68 -5.37
CA THR A 137 -8.51 -3.09 -6.46
C THR A 137 -8.73 -4.17 -7.51
N LYS A 138 -9.97 -4.68 -7.63
CA LYS A 138 -10.35 -5.56 -8.74
C LYS A 138 -10.27 -4.75 -10.02
N LYS A 139 -9.19 -4.89 -10.79
CA LYS A 139 -9.10 -4.34 -12.15
C LYS A 139 -10.07 -5.14 -13.01
N PRO A 140 -11.17 -4.54 -13.53
CA PRO A 140 -12.02 -5.25 -14.47
C PRO A 140 -11.18 -5.61 -15.70
N TYR A 141 -11.21 -6.89 -16.08
CA TYR A 141 -10.57 -7.36 -17.29
C TYR A 141 -11.19 -6.71 -18.53
N SER A 142 -10.42 -6.66 -19.62
CA SER A 142 -10.59 -5.84 -20.83
C SER A 142 -12.03 -5.63 -21.30
N ARG A 143 -12.38 -4.38 -21.61
CA ARG A 143 -13.60 -4.00 -22.34
C ARG A 143 -13.40 -4.25 -23.85
N SER A 144 -14.50 -4.42 -24.58
CA SER A 144 -14.50 -4.38 -26.05
C SER A 144 -14.06 -3.00 -26.55
N ILE A 145 -13.36 -2.98 -27.67
CA ILE A 145 -12.86 -1.76 -28.31
C ILE A 145 -13.71 -1.53 -29.57
N VAL A 146 -14.08 -0.29 -29.87
CA VAL A 146 -14.87 0.03 -31.09
C VAL A 146 -14.09 -0.49 -32.32
N GLY A 147 -14.74 -1.33 -33.14
CA GLY A 147 -14.11 -2.00 -34.30
C GLY A 147 -13.61 -3.43 -34.06
N ALA A 148 -13.62 -3.94 -32.82
CA ALA A 148 -13.36 -5.36 -32.55
C ALA A 148 -14.13 -5.85 -31.31
N THR A 149 -14.97 -6.86 -31.49
CA THR A 149 -15.68 -7.50 -30.37
C THR A 149 -14.70 -8.23 -29.45
N LEU A 150 -15.07 -8.36 -28.17
CA LEU A 150 -14.22 -8.95 -27.12
C LEU A 150 -13.79 -10.39 -27.48
N GLU A 151 -14.65 -11.14 -28.17
CA GLU A 151 -14.39 -12.50 -28.64
C GLU A 151 -13.29 -12.58 -29.72
N VAL A 152 -13.25 -11.63 -30.65
CA VAL A 152 -12.22 -11.58 -31.69
C VAL A 152 -10.85 -11.28 -31.07
N ILE A 153 -10.82 -10.40 -30.06
CA ILE A 153 -9.59 -10.07 -29.33
C ILE A 153 -9.08 -11.28 -28.55
N GLN A 154 -9.97 -12.03 -27.91
CA GLN A 154 -9.60 -13.25 -27.19
C GLN A 154 -9.07 -14.33 -28.14
N LYS A 155 -9.76 -14.60 -29.25
CA LYS A 155 -9.35 -15.58 -30.26
C LYS A 155 -7.96 -15.28 -30.82
N LYS A 156 -7.71 -14.03 -31.22
CA LYS A 156 -6.38 -13.58 -31.70
C LYS A 156 -5.28 -13.63 -30.64
N ARG A 157 -5.65 -13.57 -29.35
CA ARG A 157 -4.70 -13.65 -28.23
C ARG A 157 -4.39 -15.09 -27.83
N SER A 158 -5.35 -16.00 -28.00
CA SER A 158 -5.20 -17.43 -27.73
C SER A 158 -4.60 -18.23 -28.88
N GLU A 159 -4.36 -17.63 -30.04
CA GLU A 159 -3.66 -18.27 -31.16
C GLU A 159 -2.28 -18.78 -30.72
N LYS A 160 -2.00 -20.04 -31.06
CA LYS A 160 -0.74 -20.72 -30.73
C LYS A 160 0.46 -19.95 -31.31
N PRO A 161 1.58 -19.87 -30.60
CA PRO A 161 2.76 -19.10 -31.03
C PRO A 161 3.27 -19.54 -32.41
N GLU A 162 3.18 -20.82 -32.72
CA GLU A 162 3.58 -21.39 -34.02
C GLU A 162 2.82 -20.78 -35.21
N VAL A 163 1.50 -20.54 -35.06
CA VAL A 163 0.67 -19.90 -36.09
C VAL A 163 1.04 -18.43 -36.25
N ARG A 164 1.38 -17.76 -35.14
CA ARG A 164 1.80 -16.36 -35.14
C ARG A 164 3.16 -16.18 -35.83
N ASP A 165 4.07 -17.10 -35.58
CA ASP A 165 5.43 -17.05 -36.14
C ASP A 165 5.41 -17.46 -37.62
N ALA A 166 4.60 -18.45 -38.01
CA ALA A 166 4.37 -18.75 -39.43
C ALA A 166 3.79 -17.56 -40.21
N ALA A 167 2.81 -16.85 -39.63
CA ALA A 167 2.25 -15.63 -40.24
C ALA A 167 3.27 -14.49 -40.35
N ARG A 168 4.15 -14.34 -39.35
CA ARG A 168 5.25 -13.37 -39.39
C ARG A 168 6.27 -13.73 -40.46
N GLU A 169 6.65 -15.00 -40.57
CA GLU A 169 7.60 -15.45 -41.58
C GLU A 169 7.05 -15.30 -43.00
N ALA A 170 5.78 -15.62 -43.22
CA ALA A 170 5.11 -15.40 -44.50
C ALA A 170 5.12 -13.90 -44.89
N ALA A 171 4.76 -13.02 -43.95
CA ALA A 171 4.81 -11.58 -44.17
C ALA A 171 6.24 -11.08 -44.44
N LEU A 172 7.24 -11.59 -43.72
CA LEU A 172 8.64 -11.23 -43.95
C LEU A 172 9.16 -11.71 -45.31
N ARG A 173 8.71 -12.87 -45.80
CA ARG A 173 9.05 -13.36 -47.15
C ARG A 173 8.43 -12.46 -48.21
N GLU A 174 7.15 -12.10 -48.07
CA GLU A 174 6.48 -11.19 -49.01
C GLU A 174 7.16 -9.81 -49.05
N ILE A 175 7.50 -9.24 -47.88
CA ILE A 175 8.23 -7.96 -47.80
C ILE A 175 9.60 -8.08 -48.48
N LYS A 176 10.34 -9.16 -48.24
CA LYS A 176 11.64 -9.39 -48.88
C LYS A 176 11.51 -9.51 -50.39
N GLU A 177 10.47 -10.16 -50.91
CA GLU A 177 10.20 -10.28 -52.34
C GLU A 177 9.81 -8.94 -52.98
N ARG A 178 8.98 -8.13 -52.31
CA ARG A 178 8.66 -6.76 -52.74
C ARG A 178 9.91 -5.87 -52.74
N ILE A 179 10.78 -6.00 -51.76
CA ILE A 179 12.06 -5.26 -51.70
C ILE A 179 13.02 -5.71 -52.80
N LYS A 180 13.07 -7.01 -53.15
CA LYS A 180 13.89 -7.50 -54.28
C LYS A 180 13.40 -6.92 -55.60
N LYS A 181 12.10 -7.04 -55.90
CA LYS A 181 11.47 -6.49 -57.11
C LYS A 181 11.74 -4.98 -57.27
N THR A 182 11.54 -4.21 -56.21
CA THR A 182 11.83 -2.76 -56.23
C THR A 182 13.33 -2.42 -56.30
N LYS A 183 14.22 -3.28 -55.78
CA LYS A 183 15.68 -3.12 -55.95
C LYS A 183 16.12 -3.39 -57.38
N ASP A 184 15.54 -4.39 -58.03
CA ASP A 184 15.85 -4.73 -59.42
C ASP A 184 15.32 -3.67 -60.40
N GLU A 185 14.13 -3.14 -60.16
CA GLU A 185 13.62 -1.95 -60.87
C GLU A 185 14.52 -0.72 -60.67
N LYS A 186 15.03 -0.49 -59.45
CA LYS A 186 15.96 0.61 -59.16
C LYS A 186 17.34 0.39 -59.81
N LYS A 187 17.82 -0.84 -59.93
CA LYS A 187 19.07 -1.18 -60.62
C LYS A 187 18.93 -1.04 -62.13
N ALA A 188 17.80 -1.44 -62.71
CA ALA A 188 17.49 -1.23 -64.12
C ALA A 188 17.46 0.26 -64.47
N LYS A 189 16.84 1.10 -63.62
CA LYS A 189 16.86 2.56 -63.78
C LYS A 189 18.25 3.18 -63.61
N LYS A 190 19.10 2.65 -62.71
CA LYS A 190 20.50 3.11 -62.57
C LYS A 190 21.41 2.69 -63.71
N ALA A 191 21.18 1.52 -64.31
CA ALA A 191 21.95 1.04 -65.46
C ALA A 191 21.61 1.81 -66.76
N GLU A 192 20.37 2.29 -66.87
CA GLU A 192 19.94 3.16 -67.97
C GLU A 192 20.59 4.55 -67.84
N VAL A 193 20.62 5.14 -66.64
CA VAL A 193 21.29 6.44 -66.39
C VAL A 193 22.84 6.35 -66.53
N ALA A 194 23.45 5.20 -66.22
CA ALA A 194 24.90 4.99 -66.35
C ALA A 194 25.38 4.77 -67.80
N LYS A 195 24.53 4.28 -68.71
CA LYS A 195 24.89 4.16 -70.14
C LYS A 195 24.96 5.52 -70.84
N SER A 196 24.35 6.56 -70.27
CA SER A 196 24.44 7.94 -70.74
C SER A 196 25.65 8.74 -70.22
N GLN A 197 26.54 8.15 -69.40
CA GLN A 197 27.69 8.86 -68.81
C GLN A 197 29.08 8.35 -69.20
N LYS A 198 29.22 7.45 -70.19
CA LYS A 198 30.54 7.04 -70.72
C LYS A 198 30.94 7.88 -71.94
N THR A 199 31.02 9.20 -71.76
CA THR A 199 31.81 10.10 -72.61
C THR A 199 32.29 11.26 -71.73
N GLN A 200 33.59 11.55 -71.80
CA GLN A 200 34.38 12.57 -71.04
C GLN A 200 34.78 12.20 -69.60
N SER A 201 36.02 12.36 -69.14
CA SER A 201 37.33 12.68 -69.75
C SER A 201 38.42 12.55 -68.65
N LYS A 202 39.67 12.57 -69.08
CA LYS A 202 40.95 12.22 -68.43
C LYS A 202 41.54 13.38 -67.57
N GLY A 203 42.32 13.05 -66.53
CA GLY A 203 43.37 13.87 -65.86
C GLY A 203 42.97 14.49 -64.50
N GLY A 204 43.75 14.52 -63.41
CA GLY A 204 45.13 14.09 -63.07
C GLY A 204 45.43 14.35 -61.56
N ALA A 205 46.48 13.68 -61.05
CA ALA A 205 47.19 13.68 -59.74
C ALA A 205 47.11 14.92 -58.80
N ALA A 206 47.41 14.93 -57.48
CA ALA A 206 47.73 14.00 -56.38
C ALA A 206 47.96 14.86 -55.09
N GLN A 207 47.64 14.38 -53.86
CA GLN A 207 48.59 14.30 -52.71
C GLN A 207 47.97 13.85 -51.36
N ARG A 208 48.65 12.83 -50.82
CA ARG A 208 48.94 12.35 -49.45
C ARG A 208 48.29 13.00 -48.20
N GLY A 209 47.91 12.11 -47.27
CA GLY A 209 47.85 12.36 -45.83
C GLY A 209 47.48 11.10 -45.03
N ALA A 210 48.47 10.47 -44.38
CA ALA A 210 48.30 9.26 -43.58
C ALA A 210 48.18 9.58 -42.07
N LYS A 211 47.29 8.88 -41.35
CA LYS A 211 47.47 8.26 -40.01
C LYS A 211 46.10 7.90 -39.41
N GLY A 212 45.85 6.60 -39.19
CA GLY A 212 44.85 6.11 -38.22
C GLY A 212 45.39 6.16 -36.79
N PRO A 213 44.58 5.85 -35.75
CA PRO A 213 44.31 4.43 -35.49
C PRO A 213 42.91 4.06 -34.91
N LYS A 214 42.63 2.75 -35.02
CA LYS A 214 41.59 1.90 -34.42
C LYS A 214 41.16 2.23 -32.98
N ILE A 215 39.83 2.27 -32.75
CA ILE A 215 39.09 1.73 -31.59
C ILE A 215 37.75 1.25 -32.20
N GLY A 216 37.26 0.02 -32.08
CA GLY A 216 37.11 -0.85 -30.90
C GLY A 216 35.60 -1.07 -30.71
N GLY A 217 35.16 -2.33 -30.77
CA GLY A 217 33.75 -2.72 -30.94
C GLY A 217 32.81 -2.44 -29.77
N GLY A 218 31.52 -2.66 -30.01
CA GLY A 218 30.48 -2.60 -28.98
C GLY A 218 29.11 -3.02 -29.51
N GLY A 219 28.81 -4.31 -29.47
CA GLY A 219 27.48 -4.85 -29.73
C GLY A 219 26.49 -4.42 -28.65
N GLY A 220 25.37 -3.83 -29.08
CA GLY A 220 24.24 -3.47 -28.21
C GLY A 220 23.17 -4.55 -28.25
N LYS A 221 22.97 -5.22 -27.11
CA LYS A 221 21.83 -6.11 -26.84
C LYS A 221 20.51 -5.34 -26.99
N ARG A 222 19.53 -5.94 -27.67
CA ARG A 222 18.09 -5.77 -27.38
C ARG A 222 17.44 -7.13 -27.44
#